data_AF-X1UMW1-F1
#
_entry.id   AF-X1UMW1-F1
#
_cell.length_a   1.000
_cell.length_b   1.000
_cell.length_c   1.000
_cell.angle_alpha   90.00
_cell.angle_beta   90.00
_cell.angle_gamma   90.00
#
_symmetry.space_group_name_H-M   'P 1'
#
loop_
_entity.id
_entity.type
_entity.pdbx_description
1 polymer ?
#
loop_
_entity_poly.entity_id
_entity_poly.type
_entity_poly.pdbx_seq_one_letter_code
_entity_poly.pdbx_strand_id
1 'polypeptide(L)'
;IDEAFKYLIPEESKKKEGQFFTPRPIQDMVVKMLNPKANEFVIDPDCGSAGFLLHSVKWVAGGVITGKGLPVAAKNFTQNNIYGIDFAKEAIKIAKAINLIVGNGIEK
;
A
#
# COMPACT_ATOMS: atom_id res chain seq x y z
N ILE A 1 -11.14 4.66 0.56
CA ILE A 1 -10.22 5.04 -0.53
C ILE A 1 -9.73 3.76 -1.22
N ASP A 2 -8.99 2.90 -0.55
CA ASP A 2 -8.50 1.63 -1.11
C ASP A 2 -9.61 0.64 -1.53
N GLU A 3 -10.73 0.62 -0.80
CA GLU A 3 -11.97 -0.09 -1.20
C GLU A 3 -12.47 0.30 -2.60
N ALA A 4 -12.48 1.60 -2.94
CA ALA A 4 -12.98 2.07 -4.23
C ALA A 4 -12.09 1.60 -5.40
N PHE A 5 -10.78 1.48 -5.18
CA PHE A 5 -9.84 0.97 -6.18
C PHE A 5 -10.00 -0.52 -6.47
N LYS A 6 -10.44 -1.31 -5.49
CA LYS A 6 -10.77 -2.73 -5.72
C LYS A 6 -11.89 -2.91 -6.75
N TYR A 7 -12.86 -1.98 -6.79
CA TYR A 7 -13.97 -1.97 -7.75
C TYR A 7 -13.58 -1.34 -9.10
N LEU A 8 -12.46 -0.60 -9.17
CA LEU A 8 -11.95 -0.03 -10.42
C LEU A 8 -11.24 -1.06 -11.32
N ILE A 9 -10.86 -2.23 -10.78
CA ILE A 9 -10.37 -3.35 -11.60
C ILE A 9 -11.52 -4.34 -11.85
N PRO A 10 -11.96 -4.51 -13.11
CA PRO A 10 -12.99 -5.48 -13.46
C PRO A 10 -12.60 -6.91 -13.06
N GLU A 11 -13.56 -7.70 -12.55
CA GLU A 11 -13.30 -9.09 -12.16
C GLU A 11 -12.80 -9.96 -13.33
N GLU A 12 -13.22 -9.65 -14.55
CA GLU A 12 -12.75 -10.35 -15.75
C GLU A 12 -11.26 -10.14 -16.03
N SER A 13 -10.74 -8.93 -15.75
CA SER A 13 -9.33 -8.60 -15.87
C SER A 13 -8.49 -9.38 -14.86
N LYS A 14 -8.99 -9.52 -13.62
CA LYS A 14 -8.32 -10.25 -12.54
C LYS A 14 -8.15 -11.73 -12.87
N LYS A 15 -9.19 -12.36 -13.43
CA LYS A 15 -9.17 -13.79 -13.80
C LYS A 15 -8.29 -14.09 -15.02
N LYS A 16 -8.24 -13.20 -16.01
CA LYS A 16 -7.43 -13.39 -17.22
C LYS A 16 -5.93 -13.32 -16.94
N GLU A 17 -5.51 -12.47 -16.00
CA GLU A 17 -4.09 -12.28 -15.67
C GLU A 17 -3.65 -13.03 -14.41
N GLY A 18 -4.54 -13.80 -13.78
CA GLY A 18 -4.23 -14.53 -12.54
C GLY A 18 -3.95 -13.62 -11.35
N GLN A 19 -4.44 -12.38 -11.36
CA GLN A 19 -4.24 -11.43 -10.28
C GLN A 19 -5.20 -11.74 -9.12
N PHE A 20 -4.65 -11.99 -7.93
CA PHE A 20 -5.41 -12.25 -6.71
C PHE A 20 -5.29 -11.07 -5.74
N PHE A 21 -6.40 -10.68 -5.13
CA PHE A 21 -6.41 -9.63 -4.10
C PHE A 21 -6.38 -10.26 -2.72
N THR A 22 -5.29 -10.03 -1.98
CA THR A 22 -5.20 -10.41 -0.57
C THR A 22 -6.31 -9.71 0.24
N PRO A 23 -7.16 -10.42 0.98
CA PRO A 23 -8.20 -9.80 1.81
C PRO A 23 -7.62 -8.87 2.89
N ARG A 24 -8.31 -7.76 3.20
CA ARG A 24 -7.84 -6.77 4.19
C ARG A 24 -7.54 -7.35 5.58
N PRO A 25 -8.37 -8.25 6.14
CA PRO A 25 -8.05 -8.85 7.43
C PRO A 25 -6.70 -9.58 7.44
N ILE A 26 -6.31 -10.16 6.30
CA ILE A 26 -5.00 -10.83 6.15
C ILE A 26 -3.88 -9.79 6.09
N GLN A 27 -4.05 -8.70 5.33
CA GLN A 27 -3.08 -7.60 5.28
C GLN A 27 -2.84 -7.00 6.67
N ASP A 28 -3.92 -6.66 7.39
CA ASP A 28 -3.87 -6.11 8.75
C ASP A 28 -3.21 -7.09 9.74
N MET A 29 -3.56 -8.37 9.66
CA MET A 29 -2.97 -9.41 10.51
C MET A 29 -1.47 -9.53 10.28
N VAL A 30 -1.03 -9.64 9.02
CA VAL A 30 0.40 -9.77 8.68
C VAL A 30 1.18 -8.55 9.14
N VAL A 31 0.69 -7.33 8.86
CA VAL A 31 1.37 -6.11 9.31
C VAL A 31 1.42 -6.01 10.83
N LYS A 32 0.35 -6.42 11.53
CA LYS A 32 0.34 -6.47 13.01
C LYS A 32 1.38 -7.45 13.56
N MET A 33 1.56 -8.60 12.91
CA MET A 33 2.58 -9.59 13.29
C MET A 33 3.99 -9.07 13.04
N LEU A 34 4.21 -8.39 11.90
CA LEU A 34 5.50 -7.80 11.55
C LEU A 34 5.86 -6.59 12.43
N ASN A 35 4.85 -5.82 12.85
CA ASN A 35 4.98 -4.66 13.73
C ASN A 35 6.04 -3.63 13.26
N PRO A 36 6.00 -3.17 11.99
CA PRO A 36 7.05 -2.35 11.39
C PRO A 36 7.25 -1.02 12.14
N LYS A 37 8.51 -0.56 12.19
CA LYS A 37 8.91 0.71 12.80
C LYS A 37 9.32 1.72 11.75
N ALA A 38 9.20 3.01 12.09
CA ALA A 38 9.47 4.11 11.17
C ALA A 38 10.92 4.16 10.65
N ASN A 39 11.87 3.52 11.33
CA ASN A 39 13.29 3.47 10.97
C ASN A 39 13.70 2.15 10.27
N GLU A 40 12.77 1.23 10.05
CA GLU A 40 13.01 -0.05 9.38
C GLU A 40 12.65 0.03 7.90
N PHE A 41 13.24 -0.83 7.08
CA PHE A 41 12.90 -0.96 5.67
C PHE A 41 11.83 -2.04 5.47
N VAL A 42 10.86 -1.74 4.60
CA VAL A 42 9.82 -2.67 4.17
C VAL A 42 9.84 -2.75 2.65
N ILE A 43 9.91 -3.98 2.14
CA ILE A 43 9.86 -4.28 0.71
C ILE A 43 8.78 -5.31 0.43
N ASP A 44 8.01 -5.09 -0.63
CA ASP A 44 7.08 -6.06 -1.18
C ASP A 44 7.42 -6.30 -2.67
N PRO A 45 7.97 -7.47 -3.03
CA PRO A 45 8.45 -7.75 -4.38
C PRO A 45 7.35 -8.14 -5.37
N ASP A 46 6.11 -8.31 -4.90
CA ASP A 46 4.91 -8.62 -5.69
C ASP A 46 3.74 -7.80 -5.14
N CYS A 47 3.92 -6.47 -5.14
CA CYS A 47 3.12 -5.59 -4.30
C CYS A 47 1.70 -5.36 -4.84
N GLY A 48 1.46 -5.64 -6.12
CA GLY A 48 0.25 -5.38 -6.85
C GLY A 48 -0.21 -3.93 -6.66
N SER A 49 -1.35 -3.78 -5.97
CA SER A 49 -1.93 -2.47 -5.63
C SER A 49 -1.32 -1.82 -4.38
N ALA A 50 -0.20 -2.35 -3.89
CA ALA A 50 0.54 -1.94 -2.70
C ALA A 50 -0.23 -2.07 -1.36
N GLY A 51 -1.08 -3.10 -1.23
CA GLY A 51 -1.91 -3.32 -0.04
C GLY A 51 -1.09 -3.46 1.25
N PHE A 52 -0.10 -4.35 1.29
CA PHE A 52 0.74 -4.53 2.48
C PHE A 52 1.56 -3.28 2.82
N LEU A 53 2.07 -2.57 1.81
CA LEU A 53 2.84 -1.35 1.99
C LEU A 53 1.96 -0.24 2.59
N LEU A 54 0.76 -0.04 2.06
CA LEU A 54 -0.20 0.92 2.61
C LEU A 54 -0.56 0.60 4.07
N HIS A 55 -0.84 -0.66 4.36
CA HIS A 55 -1.18 -1.09 5.71
C HIS A 55 0.01 -0.90 6.67
N SER A 56 1.25 -1.07 6.20
CA SER A 56 2.47 -0.80 6.97
C SER A 56 2.63 0.69 7.29
N VAL A 57 2.36 1.56 6.32
CA VAL A 57 2.34 3.02 6.53
C VAL A 57 1.26 3.41 7.54
N LYS A 58 0.05 2.84 7.40
CA LYS A 58 -1.06 3.06 8.34
C LYS A 58 -0.69 2.62 9.76
N TRP A 59 0.01 1.50 9.91
CA TRP A 59 0.51 1.02 11.20
C TRP A 59 1.46 2.03 11.85
N VAL A 60 2.48 2.46 11.11
CA VAL A 60 3.47 3.45 11.59
C VAL A 60 2.82 4.82 11.85
N ALA A 61 1.76 5.17 11.13
CA ALA A 61 0.99 6.39 11.33
C ALA A 61 0.08 6.38 12.59
N GLY A 62 0.04 5.28 13.35
CA GLY A 62 -0.82 5.16 14.54
C GLY A 62 -2.23 4.64 14.25
N GLY A 63 -2.42 3.97 13.10
CA GLY A 63 -3.62 3.20 12.78
C GLY A 63 -4.67 3.93 11.93
N VAL A 64 -4.60 5.25 11.74
CA VAL A 64 -5.57 5.99 10.90
C VAL A 64 -4.86 7.01 10.03
N ILE A 65 -5.10 6.93 8.71
CA ILE A 65 -4.71 7.97 7.76
C ILE A 65 -5.86 8.99 7.71
N THR A 66 -5.58 10.22 8.12
CA THR A 66 -6.56 11.31 8.11
C THR A 66 -6.28 12.28 6.97
N GLY A 67 -7.27 13.09 6.59
CA GLY A 67 -7.07 14.19 5.63
C GLY A 67 -6.13 15.30 6.12
N LYS A 68 -5.61 15.21 7.36
CA LYS A 68 -4.69 16.19 7.96
C LYS A 68 -3.21 15.88 7.66
N GLY A 69 -2.93 14.90 6.81
CA GLY A 69 -1.57 14.47 6.46
C GLY A 69 -1.00 13.43 7.42
N LEU A 70 0.10 12.79 7.01
CA LEU A 70 0.80 11.79 7.82
C LEU A 70 1.65 12.45 8.91
N PRO A 71 1.77 11.84 10.12
CA PRO A 71 2.80 12.19 11.08
C PRO A 71 4.19 12.16 10.45
N VAL A 72 5.12 13.00 10.90
CA VAL A 72 6.48 13.12 10.32
C VAL A 72 7.19 11.77 10.22
N ALA A 73 7.08 10.93 11.25
CA ALA A 73 7.67 9.59 11.25
C ALA A 73 7.10 8.70 10.13
N ALA A 74 5.78 8.67 9.97
CA ALA A 74 5.14 7.92 8.90
C ALA A 74 5.42 8.51 7.52
N LYS A 75 5.49 9.84 7.39
CA LYS A 75 5.89 10.51 6.15
C LYS A 75 7.29 10.09 5.72
N ASN A 76 8.27 10.16 6.63
CA ASN A 76 9.65 9.76 6.37
C ASN A 76 9.75 8.27 6.01
N PHE A 77 9.04 7.42 6.75
CA PHE A 77 8.97 5.99 6.50
C PHE A 77 8.45 5.69 5.09
N THR A 78 7.35 6.31 4.68
CA THR A 78 6.81 6.13 3.32
C THR A 78 7.75 6.66 2.23
N GLN A 79 8.52 7.73 2.49
CA GLN A 79 9.41 8.33 1.49
C GLN A 79 10.74 7.59 1.31
N ASN A 80 11.28 7.02 2.39
CA ASN A 80 12.65 6.55 2.45
C ASN A 80 12.77 5.05 2.74
N ASN A 81 11.70 4.40 3.19
CA ASN A 81 11.79 3.06 3.76
C ASN A 81 10.80 2.04 3.19
N ILE A 82 9.86 2.46 2.34
CA ILE A 82 8.84 1.61 1.71
C ILE A 82 9.18 1.41 0.23
N TYR A 83 9.24 0.16 -0.20
CA TYR A 83 9.57 -0.22 -1.58
C TYR A 83 8.59 -1.27 -2.09
N GLY A 84 8.02 -1.03 -3.27
CA GLY A 84 7.15 -1.98 -3.95
C GLY A 84 7.69 -2.29 -5.34
N ILE A 85 7.69 -3.57 -5.71
CA ILE A 85 8.02 -4.02 -7.05
C ILE A 85 6.85 -4.85 -7.54
N ASP A 86 6.45 -4.63 -8.79
CA ASP A 86 5.44 -5.43 -9.47
C ASP A 86 5.66 -5.32 -10.99
N PHE A 87 5.17 -6.29 -11.76
CA PHE A 87 5.26 -6.27 -13.22
C PHE A 87 3.94 -5.83 -13.89
N ALA A 88 2.81 -5.95 -13.18
CA ALA A 88 1.47 -5.61 -13.66
C ALA A 88 1.27 -4.10 -13.64
N LYS A 89 1.28 -3.49 -14.84
CA LYS A 89 1.25 -2.03 -15.01
C LYS A 89 0.00 -1.39 -14.41
N GLU A 90 -1.13 -2.07 -14.46
CA GLU A 90 -2.43 -1.67 -13.95
C GLU A 90 -2.41 -1.57 -12.42
N ALA A 91 -1.79 -2.56 -11.77
CA ALA A 91 -1.65 -2.61 -10.33
C ALA A 91 -0.69 -1.51 -9.84
N ILE A 92 0.43 -1.30 -10.54
CA ILE A 92 1.38 -0.20 -10.29
C ILE A 92 0.69 1.17 -10.39
N LYS A 93 -0.16 1.40 -11.39
CA LYS A 93 -0.90 2.67 -11.54
C LYS A 93 -1.79 2.94 -10.33
N ILE A 94 -2.47 1.90 -9.82
CA ILE A 94 -3.33 2.00 -8.63
C ILE A 94 -2.48 2.24 -7.38
N ALA A 95 -1.39 1.49 -7.21
CA ALA A 95 -0.45 1.69 -6.10
C ALA A 95 0.05 3.14 -6.05
N LYS A 96 0.43 3.71 -7.20
CA LYS A 96 0.85 5.11 -7.32
C LYS A 96 -0.27 6.08 -6.97
N ALA A 97 -1.48 5.87 -7.48
CA ALA A 97 -2.63 6.72 -7.16
C ALA A 97 -2.94 6.72 -5.66
N ILE A 98 -2.90 5.55 -5.01
CA ILE A 98 -3.10 5.40 -3.57
C ILE A 98 -2.01 6.15 -2.80
N ASN A 99 -0.74 6.00 -3.19
CA ASN A 99 0.38 6.70 -2.55
C ASN A 99 0.23 8.24 -2.61
N LEU A 100 -0.19 8.77 -3.77
CA LEU A 100 -0.46 10.20 -3.93
C LEU A 100 -1.56 10.68 -2.98
N ILE A 101 -2.66 9.93 -2.87
CA ILE A 101 -3.81 10.28 -2.02
C ILE A 101 -3.44 10.22 -0.53
N VAL A 102 -2.58 9.29 -0.13
CA VAL A 102 -2.16 9.09 1.26
C VAL A 102 -1.16 10.17 1.74
N GLY A 103 -0.68 11.01 0.83
CA GLY A 103 0.04 12.25 1.17
C GLY A 103 1.50 12.28 0.73
N ASN A 104 1.91 11.40 -0.18
CA ASN A 104 3.24 11.41 -0.77
C ASN A 104 3.18 11.60 -2.28
N GLY A 105 3.39 12.84 -2.72
CA GLY A 105 3.57 13.24 -4.12
C GLY A 105 4.86 12.75 -4.77
N ILE A 106 5.35 11.52 -4.50
CA ILE A 106 6.61 11.02 -5.06
C ILE A 106 6.40 9.65 -5.70
N GLU A 107 6.63 9.62 -7.02
CA GLU A 107 6.76 8.43 -7.85
C GLU A 107 8.10 7.74 -7.57
N LYS A 108 8.08 6.53 -6.99
CA LYS A 108 9.17 5.57 -7.10
C LYS A 108 8.59 4.23 -7.52
#